data_AF-A1XCH5-F1
#
_entry.id   AF-A1XCH5-F1
#
_cell.length_a   1.000
_cell.length_b   1.000
_cell.length_c   1.000
_cell.angle_alpha   90.00
_cell.angle_beta   90.00
_cell.angle_gamma   90.00
#
_symmetry.space_group_name_H-M   'P 1'
#
loop_
_entity.id
_entity.type
_entity.pdbx_description
1 polymer ?
#
loop_
_entity_poly.entity_id
_entity_poly.type
_entity_poly.pdbx_seq_one_letter_code
_entity_poly.pdbx_strand_id
1 'polypeptide(L)'
;NAKVKFITTEDFINDFTEALRRGPKATEAFKREYRSTDLLMVDDVQFLSGKEKIQEEFFNTFNAITRENNQIVLTSDKLPKEIPGLEMRLVTRFGQGYSANITKPDLPTRVAILRNKSDQEGLNIPNDVIDEIAAAVDTNVRDLEGVFNQVVGKMRFSNAPITVDTARSILETMNFKRQRAITIPIIQDIVARYYDVTVSDINGKKRNKEIVVPRQVAMYLARE
;
A
#
# COMPACT_ATOMS: atom_id res chain seq x y z
N ASN A 1 -27.95 -18.89 -6.92
CA ASN A 1 -26.78 -18.53 -6.09
C ASN A 1 -25.55 -18.53 -6.96
N ALA A 2 -24.79 -17.43 -6.96
CA ALA A 2 -23.54 -17.35 -7.69
C ALA A 2 -22.44 -18.19 -7.00
N LYS A 3 -21.62 -18.90 -7.77
CA LYS A 3 -20.45 -19.65 -7.32
C LYS A 3 -19.24 -18.72 -7.30
N VAL A 4 -18.88 -18.26 -6.11
CA VAL A 4 -17.73 -17.38 -5.88
C VAL A 4 -16.56 -18.20 -5.33
N LYS A 5 -15.36 -18.04 -5.90
CA LYS A 5 -14.13 -18.62 -5.37
C LYS A 5 -13.08 -17.54 -5.16
N PHE A 6 -12.59 -17.42 -3.93
CA PHE A 6 -11.43 -16.62 -3.57
C PHE A 6 -10.24 -17.55 -3.32
N ILE A 7 -9.10 -17.24 -3.94
CA ILE A 7 -7.84 -17.97 -3.79
C ILE A 7 -6.66 -17.01 -3.87
N THR A 8 -5.54 -17.39 -3.29
CA THR A 8 -4.25 -16.80 -3.64
C THR A 8 -3.68 -17.49 -4.88
N THR A 9 -2.73 -16.84 -5.54
CA THR A 9 -1.96 -17.46 -6.63
C THR A 9 -1.17 -18.70 -6.14
N GLU A 10 -0.72 -18.71 -4.88
CA GLU A 10 -0.06 -19.87 -4.28
C GLU A 10 -1.02 -21.06 -4.12
N ASP A 11 -2.26 -20.83 -3.70
CA ASP A 11 -3.29 -21.88 -3.63
C ASP A 11 -3.50 -22.52 -5.01
N PHE A 12 -3.61 -21.70 -6.06
CA PHE A 12 -3.73 -22.20 -7.44
C PHE A 12 -2.55 -23.08 -7.85
N ILE A 13 -1.33 -22.66 -7.51
CA ILE A 13 -0.10 -23.42 -7.80
C ILE A 13 -0.12 -24.76 -7.07
N ASN A 14 -0.45 -24.75 -5.78
CA ASN A 14 -0.46 -25.94 -4.93
C ASN A 14 -1.53 -26.93 -5.39
N ASP A 15 -2.76 -26.45 -5.62
CA ASP A 15 -3.88 -27.26 -6.07
C ASP A 15 -3.60 -27.89 -7.43
N PHE A 16 -3.03 -27.13 -8.38
CA PHE A 16 -2.68 -27.67 -9.69
C PHE A 16 -1.55 -28.71 -9.61
N THR A 17 -0.50 -28.41 -8.83
CA THR A 17 0.64 -29.32 -8.65
C THR A 17 0.22 -30.61 -7.99
N GLU A 18 -0.64 -30.55 -6.97
CA GLU A 18 -1.21 -31.72 -6.33
C GLU A 18 -2.11 -32.52 -7.28
N ALA A 19 -2.95 -31.84 -8.07
CA ALA A 19 -3.80 -32.48 -9.06
C ALA A 19 -2.97 -33.24 -10.11
N LEU A 20 -1.89 -32.64 -10.61
CA LEU A 20 -0.94 -33.30 -11.51
C LEU A 20 -0.31 -34.55 -10.88
N ARG A 21 0.09 -34.47 -9.60
CA ARG A 21 0.67 -35.60 -8.86
C ARG A 21 -0.32 -36.75 -8.69
N ARG A 22 -1.59 -36.44 -8.44
CA ARG A 22 -2.68 -37.43 -8.25
C ARG A 22 -3.19 -38.02 -9.57
N GLY A 23 -2.80 -37.46 -10.72
CA GLY A 23 -3.08 -38.00 -12.04
C GLY A 23 -4.34 -37.44 -12.72
N PRO A 24 -4.71 -37.96 -13.90
CA PRO A 24 -5.66 -37.31 -14.82
C PRO A 24 -7.02 -36.97 -14.21
N LYS A 25 -7.60 -37.87 -13.41
CA LYS A 25 -8.90 -37.64 -12.75
C LYS A 25 -8.87 -36.46 -11.78
N ALA A 26 -7.77 -36.26 -11.07
CA ALA A 26 -7.60 -35.13 -10.16
C ALA A 26 -7.40 -33.82 -10.94
N THR A 27 -6.63 -33.86 -12.04
CA THR A 27 -6.48 -32.70 -12.93
C THR A 27 -7.81 -32.26 -13.55
N GLU A 28 -8.69 -33.19 -13.93
CA GLU A 28 -10.04 -32.86 -14.39
C GLU A 28 -10.90 -32.26 -13.29
N ALA A 29 -10.80 -32.78 -12.06
CA ALA A 29 -11.50 -32.23 -10.91
C ALA A 29 -11.07 -30.78 -10.62
N PHE A 30 -9.75 -30.52 -10.61
CA PHE A 30 -9.18 -29.17 -10.50
C PHE A 30 -9.77 -28.24 -11.57
N LYS A 31 -9.71 -28.65 -12.85
CA LYS A 31 -10.22 -27.82 -13.95
C LYS A 31 -11.70 -27.49 -13.77
N ARG A 32 -12.53 -28.48 -13.39
CA ARG A 32 -13.95 -28.26 -13.15
C ARG A 32 -14.18 -27.31 -11.98
N GLU A 33 -13.43 -27.46 -10.90
CA GLU A 33 -13.56 -26.62 -9.71
C GLU A 33 -13.29 -25.14 -10.01
N TYR A 34 -12.21 -24.83 -10.71
CA TYR A 34 -11.86 -23.44 -11.03
C TYR A 34 -12.71 -22.85 -12.15
N ARG A 35 -13.00 -23.62 -13.21
CA ARG A 35 -13.67 -23.12 -14.42
C ARG A 35 -15.19 -23.06 -14.33
N SER A 36 -15.80 -23.63 -13.28
CA SER A 36 -17.25 -23.58 -13.06
C SER A 36 -17.70 -22.47 -12.11
N THR A 37 -16.84 -21.48 -11.88
CA THR A 37 -17.10 -20.32 -11.00
C THR A 37 -17.75 -19.18 -11.79
N ASP A 38 -18.70 -18.49 -11.16
CA ASP A 38 -19.33 -17.27 -11.70
C ASP A 38 -18.48 -16.03 -11.40
N LEU A 39 -17.70 -16.09 -10.31
CA LEU A 39 -16.70 -15.09 -9.93
C LEU A 39 -15.45 -15.79 -9.38
N LEU A 40 -14.31 -15.60 -10.03
CA LEU A 40 -12.99 -16.01 -9.55
C LEU A 40 -12.19 -14.79 -9.08
N MET A 41 -11.86 -14.76 -7.79
CA MET A 41 -11.00 -13.75 -7.18
C MET A 41 -9.63 -14.37 -6.91
N VAL A 42 -8.57 -13.79 -7.47
CA VAL A 42 -7.20 -14.28 -7.34
C VAL A 42 -6.32 -13.21 -6.73
N ASP A 43 -5.77 -13.51 -5.57
CA ASP A 43 -4.84 -12.63 -4.87
C ASP A 43 -3.39 -12.84 -5.36
N ASP A 44 -2.61 -11.77 -5.39
CA ASP A 44 -1.17 -11.76 -5.62
C ASP A 44 -0.66 -12.44 -6.91
N VAL A 45 -1.19 -12.02 -8.08
CA VAL A 45 -0.82 -12.66 -9.37
C VAL A 45 0.65 -12.53 -9.76
N GLN A 46 1.42 -11.66 -9.08
CA GLN A 46 2.87 -11.57 -9.23
C GLN A 46 3.59 -12.91 -8.95
N PHE A 47 3.01 -13.82 -8.16
CA PHE A 47 3.58 -15.13 -7.89
C PHE A 47 3.53 -16.12 -9.08
N LEU A 48 2.84 -15.77 -10.17
CA LEU A 48 2.92 -16.52 -11.44
C LEU A 48 4.30 -16.39 -12.13
N SER A 49 5.07 -15.36 -11.78
CA SER A 49 6.39 -15.04 -12.34
C SER A 49 7.28 -16.28 -12.52
N GLY A 50 7.69 -16.56 -13.76
CA GLY A 50 8.64 -17.63 -14.10
C GLY A 50 8.09 -19.07 -13.99
N LYS A 51 6.80 -19.26 -13.69
CA LYS A 51 6.16 -20.58 -13.56
C LYS A 51 5.39 -20.96 -14.84
N GLU A 52 6.09 -21.22 -15.94
CA GLU A 52 5.50 -21.42 -17.28
C GLU A 52 4.28 -22.36 -17.32
N LYS A 53 4.41 -23.58 -16.77
CA LYS A 53 3.29 -24.55 -16.74
C LYS A 53 2.08 -24.05 -15.95
N ILE A 54 2.32 -23.32 -14.85
CA ILE A 54 1.24 -22.73 -14.04
C ILE A 54 0.58 -21.59 -14.82
N GLN A 55 1.38 -20.74 -15.47
CA GLN A 55 0.88 -19.64 -16.29
C GLN A 55 0.02 -20.14 -17.45
N GLU A 56 0.41 -21.24 -18.09
CA GLU A 56 -0.38 -21.88 -19.13
C GLU A 56 -1.75 -22.36 -18.62
N GLU A 57 -1.78 -23.08 -17.49
CA GLU A 57 -3.03 -23.56 -16.91
C GLU A 57 -3.91 -22.40 -16.41
N PHE A 58 -3.29 -21.36 -15.83
CA PHE A 58 -3.98 -20.15 -15.41
C PHE A 58 -4.60 -19.42 -16.62
N PHE A 59 -3.87 -19.28 -17.72
CA PHE A 59 -4.38 -18.71 -18.98
C PHE A 59 -5.57 -19.50 -19.52
N ASN A 60 -5.50 -20.84 -19.48
CA ASN A 60 -6.60 -21.69 -19.92
C ASN A 60 -7.84 -21.54 -19.01
N THR A 61 -7.63 -21.43 -17.70
CA THR A 61 -8.70 -21.18 -16.72
C THR A 61 -9.34 -19.81 -16.91
N PHE A 62 -8.52 -18.76 -17.09
CA PHE A 62 -8.97 -17.40 -17.37
C PHE A 62 -9.87 -17.36 -18.62
N ASN A 63 -9.43 -17.98 -19.71
CA ASN A 63 -10.21 -18.01 -20.95
C ASN A 63 -11.51 -18.80 -20.79
N ALA A 64 -11.52 -19.90 -20.03
CA ALA A 64 -12.73 -20.68 -19.80
C ALA A 64 -13.80 -19.86 -19.07
N ILE A 65 -13.41 -19.14 -18.01
CA ILE A 65 -14.33 -18.31 -17.22
C ILE A 65 -14.84 -17.13 -18.04
N THR A 66 -13.94 -16.40 -18.72
CA THR A 66 -14.32 -15.21 -19.49
C THR A 66 -15.15 -15.52 -20.73
N ARG A 67 -14.99 -16.71 -21.36
CA ARG A 67 -15.85 -17.15 -22.48
C ARG A 67 -17.30 -17.36 -22.07
N GLU A 68 -17.55 -17.75 -20.82
CA GLU A 68 -18.88 -17.90 -20.25
C GLU A 68 -19.45 -16.56 -19.73
N ASN A 69 -18.76 -15.44 -19.97
CA ASN A 69 -19.05 -14.11 -19.40
C ASN A 69 -19.02 -14.04 -17.87
N ASN A 70 -18.32 -14.97 -17.22
CA ASN A 70 -18.11 -14.96 -15.78
C ASN A 70 -16.98 -13.99 -15.40
N GLN A 71 -17.02 -13.52 -14.16
CA GLN A 71 -16.16 -12.43 -13.71
C GLN A 71 -14.84 -12.96 -13.13
N ILE A 72 -13.76 -12.22 -13.40
CA ILE A 72 -12.46 -12.43 -12.75
C ILE A 72 -12.05 -11.12 -12.08
N VAL A 73 -11.55 -11.20 -10.84
CA VAL A 73 -10.91 -10.10 -10.11
C VAL A 73 -9.52 -10.54 -9.73
N LEU A 74 -8.52 -9.72 -10.06
CA LEU A 74 -7.11 -10.00 -9.79
C LEU A 74 -6.54 -8.87 -8.95
N THR A 75 -5.68 -9.20 -7.99
CA THR A 75 -4.83 -8.22 -7.31
C THR A 75 -3.38 -8.43 -7.71
N SER A 76 -2.58 -7.37 -7.65
CA SER A 76 -1.15 -7.43 -7.97
C SER A 76 -0.41 -6.28 -7.30
N ASP A 77 0.77 -6.58 -6.74
CA ASP A 77 1.69 -5.56 -6.22
C ASP A 77 2.35 -4.73 -7.33
N LYS A 78 2.40 -5.26 -8.55
CA LYS A 78 3.06 -4.65 -9.71
C LYS A 78 2.10 -4.56 -10.89
N LEU A 79 2.33 -3.61 -11.78
CA LEU A 79 1.58 -3.61 -13.03
C LEU A 79 1.89 -4.90 -13.82
N PRO A 80 0.94 -5.48 -14.57
CA PRO A 80 1.16 -6.70 -15.33
C PRO A 80 2.43 -6.68 -16.20
N LYS A 81 2.76 -5.53 -16.79
CA LYS A 81 3.94 -5.33 -17.64
C LYS A 81 5.27 -5.36 -16.87
N GLU A 82 5.23 -5.18 -15.55
CA GLU A 82 6.39 -5.09 -14.66
C GLU A 82 6.64 -6.40 -13.89
N ILE A 83 5.78 -7.40 -14.05
CA ILE A 83 5.94 -8.73 -13.45
C ILE A 83 6.98 -9.50 -14.29
N PRO A 84 8.18 -9.79 -13.75
CA PRO A 84 9.21 -10.50 -14.50
C PRO A 84 8.74 -11.90 -14.90
N GLY A 85 9.09 -12.35 -16.11
CA GLY A 85 8.77 -13.71 -16.55
C GLY A 85 7.28 -14.03 -16.63
N LEU A 86 6.40 -13.02 -16.62
CA LEU A 86 4.98 -13.18 -16.96
C LEU A 86 4.82 -13.18 -18.49
N GLU A 87 4.15 -14.20 -19.02
CA GLU A 87 3.96 -14.33 -20.44
C GLU A 87 3.12 -13.19 -21.03
N MET A 88 3.53 -12.70 -22.22
CA MET A 88 2.90 -11.56 -22.89
C MET A 88 1.38 -11.75 -23.12
N ARG A 89 0.92 -12.99 -23.30
CA ARG A 89 -0.51 -13.29 -23.43
C ARG A 89 -1.30 -13.02 -22.14
N LEU A 90 -0.72 -13.31 -20.97
CA LEU A 90 -1.34 -12.98 -19.68
C LEU A 90 -1.34 -11.47 -19.44
N VAL A 91 -0.22 -10.80 -19.73
CA VAL A 91 -0.14 -9.33 -19.69
C VAL A 91 -1.25 -8.68 -20.52
N THR A 92 -1.46 -9.20 -21.74
CA THR A 92 -2.51 -8.71 -22.64
C THR A 92 -3.91 -8.98 -22.06
N ARG A 93 -4.16 -10.16 -21.49
CA ARG A 93 -5.45 -10.49 -20.85
C ARG A 93 -5.74 -9.60 -19.65
N PHE A 94 -4.76 -9.36 -18.78
CA PHE A 94 -4.94 -8.51 -17.61
C PHE A 94 -5.22 -7.06 -18.02
N GLY A 95 -4.59 -6.60 -19.10
CA GLY A 95 -4.82 -5.26 -19.66
C GLY A 95 -6.13 -5.08 -20.44
N GLN A 96 -6.83 -6.16 -20.81
CA GLN A 96 -8.14 -6.07 -21.47
C GLN A 96 -9.28 -5.71 -20.50
N GLY A 97 -9.06 -5.90 -19.19
CA GLY A 97 -10.03 -5.58 -18.15
C GLY A 97 -9.95 -4.13 -17.66
N TYR A 98 -10.77 -3.83 -16.65
CA TYR A 98 -10.65 -2.60 -15.89
C TYR A 98 -9.51 -2.73 -14.88
N SER A 99 -8.58 -1.77 -14.89
CA SER A 99 -7.47 -1.70 -13.95
C SER A 99 -7.61 -0.43 -13.09
N ALA A 100 -7.66 -0.62 -11.78
CA ALA A 100 -7.69 0.45 -10.79
C ALA A 100 -6.41 0.39 -9.95
N ASN A 101 -5.72 1.52 -9.84
CA ASN A 101 -4.56 1.64 -8.98
C ASN A 101 -4.98 2.04 -7.56
N ILE A 102 -4.48 1.34 -6.55
CA ILE A 102 -4.71 1.67 -5.13
C ILE A 102 -3.46 2.37 -4.62
N THR A 103 -3.59 3.66 -4.29
CA THR A 103 -2.49 4.46 -3.74
C THR A 103 -2.61 4.59 -2.23
N LYS A 104 -1.55 5.09 -1.56
CA LYS A 104 -1.64 5.42 -0.14
C LYS A 104 -2.79 6.40 0.14
N PRO A 105 -3.52 6.23 1.26
CA PRO A 105 -4.62 7.12 1.62
C PRO A 105 -4.12 8.50 2.05
N ASP A 106 -4.89 9.54 1.73
CA ASP A 106 -4.68 10.89 2.25
C ASP A 106 -5.04 10.98 3.75
N LEU A 107 -4.65 12.07 4.42
CA LEU A 107 -4.89 12.23 5.86
C LEU A 107 -6.38 12.09 6.25
N PRO A 108 -7.35 12.73 5.57
CA PRO A 108 -8.77 12.51 5.85
C PRO A 108 -9.20 11.05 5.75
N THR A 109 -8.73 10.32 4.73
CA THR A 109 -9.04 8.90 4.58
C THR A 109 -8.39 8.06 5.68
N ARG A 110 -7.15 8.38 6.09
CA ARG A 110 -6.49 7.69 7.22
C ARG A 110 -7.25 7.86 8.53
N VAL A 111 -7.72 9.07 8.82
CA VAL A 111 -8.58 9.34 10.00
C VAL A 111 -9.85 8.52 9.92
N ALA A 112 -10.52 8.47 8.76
CA ALA A 112 -11.74 7.69 8.57
C ALA A 112 -11.50 6.18 8.74
N ILE A 113 -10.39 5.64 8.24
CA ILE A 113 -9.98 4.25 8.44
C ILE A 113 -9.83 3.95 9.93
N LEU A 114 -9.05 4.74 10.65
CA LEU A 114 -8.82 4.52 12.09
C LEU A 114 -10.08 4.69 12.93
N ARG A 115 -10.95 5.65 12.59
CA ARG A 115 -12.24 5.82 13.25
C ARG A 115 -13.13 4.60 13.05
N ASN A 116 -13.29 4.14 11.81
CA ASN A 116 -14.07 2.93 11.52
C ASN A 116 -13.51 1.71 12.26
N LYS A 117 -12.18 1.58 12.32
CA LYS A 117 -11.53 0.50 13.09
C LYS A 117 -11.83 0.59 14.58
N SER A 118 -11.71 1.79 15.16
CA SER A 118 -12.04 2.05 16.57
C SER A 118 -13.49 1.67 16.88
N ASP A 119 -14.43 2.04 16.01
CA ASP A 119 -15.86 1.76 16.16
C ASP A 119 -16.16 0.26 16.03
N GLN A 120 -15.56 -0.43 15.05
CA GLN A 120 -15.72 -1.87 14.84
C GLN A 120 -15.19 -2.69 16.02
N GLU A 121 -14.10 -2.25 16.64
CA GLU A 121 -13.48 -2.92 17.79
C GLU A 121 -14.07 -2.46 19.15
N GLY A 122 -15.05 -1.54 19.14
CA GLY A 122 -15.67 -1.00 20.37
C GLY A 122 -14.68 -0.24 21.24
N LEU A 123 -13.65 0.37 20.64
CA LEU A 123 -12.64 1.17 21.34
C LEU A 123 -13.15 2.61 21.47
N ASN A 124 -13.26 3.11 22.69
CA ASN A 124 -13.60 4.52 22.94
C ASN A 124 -12.33 5.38 22.88
N ILE A 125 -11.80 5.61 21.67
CA ILE A 125 -10.62 6.45 21.44
C ILE A 125 -11.07 7.87 21.05
N PRO A 126 -10.63 8.92 21.76
CA PRO A 126 -10.89 10.30 21.38
C PRO A 126 -10.41 10.64 19.95
N ASN A 127 -11.16 11.49 19.25
CA ASN A 127 -10.87 11.86 17.86
C ASN A 127 -9.51 12.55 17.69
N ASP A 128 -9.10 13.37 18.65
CA ASP A 128 -7.80 14.05 18.66
C ASP A 128 -6.62 13.07 18.75
N VAL A 129 -6.79 11.95 19.47
CA VAL A 129 -5.81 10.85 19.51
C VAL A 129 -5.75 10.12 18.17
N ILE A 130 -6.90 9.88 17.54
CA ILE A 130 -6.96 9.29 16.19
C ILE A 130 -6.25 10.19 15.17
N ASP A 131 -6.50 11.50 15.23
CA ASP A 131 -5.88 12.49 14.35
C ASP A 131 -4.35 12.53 14.53
N GLU A 132 -3.86 12.46 15.78
CA GLU A 132 -2.41 12.43 16.06
C GLU A 132 -1.76 11.16 15.47
N ILE A 133 -2.39 10.00 15.60
CA ILE A 133 -1.88 8.73 15.02
C ILE A 133 -1.91 8.80 13.48
N ALA A 134 -3.02 9.25 12.89
CA ALA A 134 -3.17 9.36 11.44
C ALA A 134 -2.20 10.38 10.81
N ALA A 135 -1.84 11.44 11.55
CA ALA A 135 -0.86 12.43 11.13
C ALA A 135 0.59 11.92 11.24
N ALA A 136 0.87 10.97 12.14
CA ALA A 136 2.20 10.41 12.32
C ALA A 136 2.54 9.31 11.29
N VAL A 137 1.55 8.61 10.73
CA VAL A 137 1.74 7.50 9.80
C VAL A 137 1.27 7.86 8.39
N ASP A 138 2.22 8.08 7.47
CA ASP A 138 1.98 8.43 6.06
C ASP A 138 2.51 7.36 5.09
N THR A 139 2.37 6.08 5.45
CA THR A 139 2.81 4.95 4.62
C THR A 139 1.61 4.22 3.98
N ASN A 140 1.29 3.01 4.44
CA ASN A 140 0.19 2.19 3.92
C ASN A 140 -0.82 1.88 5.03
N VAL A 141 -2.00 1.36 4.66
CA VAL A 141 -3.09 1.06 5.59
C VAL A 141 -2.67 0.03 6.65
N ARG A 142 -1.89 -0.97 6.29
CA ARG A 142 -1.43 -2.02 7.22
C ARG A 142 -0.53 -1.44 8.31
N ASP A 143 0.41 -0.58 7.94
CA ASP A 143 1.27 0.12 8.90
C ASP A 143 0.44 1.04 9.80
N LEU A 144 -0.50 1.80 9.22
CA LEU A 144 -1.40 2.70 9.93
C LEU A 144 -2.20 1.96 11.01
N GLU A 145 -2.84 0.85 10.65
CA GLU A 145 -3.57 0.01 11.59
C GLU A 145 -2.66 -0.67 12.61
N GLY A 146 -1.47 -1.10 12.19
CA GLY A 146 -0.47 -1.70 13.07
C GLY A 146 0.01 -0.74 14.17
N VAL A 147 0.31 0.51 13.79
CA VAL A 147 0.69 1.56 14.73
C VAL A 147 -0.47 1.91 15.66
N PHE A 148 -1.69 2.05 15.14
CA PHE A 148 -2.89 2.29 15.95
C PHE A 148 -3.05 1.19 17.02
N ASN A 149 -2.98 -0.08 16.62
CA ASN A 149 -3.08 -1.22 17.54
C ASN A 149 -1.98 -1.19 18.61
N GLN A 150 -0.74 -0.85 18.24
CA GLN A 150 0.37 -0.76 19.17
C GLN A 150 0.21 0.39 20.17
N VAL A 151 -0.24 1.56 19.71
CA VAL A 151 -0.51 2.72 20.58
C VAL A 151 -1.62 2.41 21.57
N VAL A 152 -2.77 1.94 21.07
CA VAL A 152 -3.92 1.57 21.92
C VAL A 152 -3.56 0.43 22.88
N GLY A 153 -2.83 -0.58 22.40
CA GLY A 153 -2.36 -1.71 23.21
C GLY A 153 -1.45 -1.25 24.35
N LYS A 154 -0.46 -0.38 24.08
CA LYS A 154 0.45 0.16 25.10
C LYS A 154 -0.28 1.01 26.14
N MET A 155 -1.25 1.82 25.72
CA MET A 155 -2.08 2.61 26.65
C MET A 155 -2.87 1.72 27.59
N ARG A 156 -3.54 0.70 27.05
CA ARG A 156 -4.33 -0.26 27.83
C ARG A 156 -3.48 -1.09 28.78
N PHE A 157 -2.35 -1.61 28.31
CA PHE A 157 -1.45 -2.44 29.12
C PHE A 157 -0.84 -1.65 30.28
N SER A 158 -0.48 -0.39 30.05
CA SER A 158 0.12 0.48 31.06
C SER A 158 -0.92 1.20 31.93
N ASN A 159 -2.22 0.96 31.69
CA ASN A 159 -3.34 1.71 32.28
C ASN A 159 -3.15 3.24 32.17
N ALA A 160 -2.55 3.69 31.07
CA ALA A 160 -2.26 5.08 30.80
C ALA A 160 -3.49 5.79 30.23
N PRO A 161 -3.66 7.11 30.48
CA PRO A 161 -4.79 7.86 29.95
C PRO A 161 -4.72 7.94 28.42
N ILE A 162 -5.87 7.74 27.76
CA ILE A 162 -6.01 7.82 26.30
C ILE A 162 -6.07 9.29 25.90
N THR A 163 -4.90 9.92 25.84
CA THR A 163 -4.71 11.34 25.52
C THR A 163 -3.69 11.53 24.40
N VAL A 164 -3.73 12.70 23.76
CA VAL A 164 -2.80 13.07 22.69
C VAL A 164 -1.34 13.01 23.15
N ASP A 165 -1.03 13.47 24.37
CA ASP A 165 0.34 13.47 24.88
C ASP A 165 0.88 12.05 25.10
N THR A 166 0.05 11.15 25.61
CA THR A 166 0.42 9.73 25.77
C THR A 166 0.62 9.08 24.40
N ALA A 167 -0.25 9.36 23.42
CA ALA A 167 -0.10 8.87 22.06
C ALA A 167 1.21 9.36 21.43
N ARG A 168 1.51 10.65 21.55
CA ARG A 168 2.73 11.27 21.02
C ARG A 168 3.98 10.66 21.64
N SER A 169 4.00 10.48 22.97
CA SER A 169 5.13 9.83 23.65
C SER A 169 5.35 8.41 23.14
N ILE A 170 4.28 7.63 22.97
CA ILE A 170 4.40 6.26 22.44
C ILE A 170 4.90 6.27 20.98
N LEU A 171 4.34 7.14 20.14
CA LEU A 171 4.75 7.27 18.73
C LEU A 171 6.25 7.65 18.62
N GLU A 172 6.73 8.55 19.48
CA GLU A 172 8.15 8.92 19.55
C GLU A 172 9.04 7.73 19.92
N THR A 173 8.64 6.89 20.89
CA THR A 173 9.41 5.66 21.21
C THR A 173 9.46 4.67 20.05
N MET A 174 8.48 4.73 19.15
CA MET A 174 8.38 3.85 17.98
C MET A 174 9.03 4.47 16.73
N ASN A 175 9.72 5.61 16.87
CA ASN A 175 10.29 6.39 15.77
C ASN A 175 9.27 6.87 14.72
N PHE A 176 7.97 6.85 15.04
CA PHE A 176 6.95 7.51 14.22
C PHE A 176 6.91 8.99 14.61
N LYS A 177 7.82 9.75 14.01
CA LYS A 177 7.81 11.21 14.14
C LYS A 177 6.84 11.77 13.14
N ARG A 178 5.97 12.67 13.59
CA ARG A 178 5.20 13.54 12.68
C ARG A 178 6.18 14.14 11.68
N GLN A 179 5.98 13.87 10.39
CA GLN A 179 6.75 14.58 9.37
C GLN A 179 6.47 16.06 9.57
N ARG A 180 7.46 16.80 10.08
CA ARG A 180 7.33 18.25 10.16
C ARG A 180 7.13 18.73 8.74
N ALA A 181 6.04 19.46 8.48
CA ALA A 181 5.84 20.09 7.19
C ALA A 181 7.09 20.88 6.85
N ILE A 182 7.77 20.52 5.76
CA ILE A 182 8.91 21.27 5.27
C ILE A 182 8.34 22.57 4.73
N THR A 183 8.51 23.66 5.48
CA THR A 183 8.04 24.98 5.09
C THR A 183 9.18 25.79 4.50
N ILE A 184 8.87 26.77 3.65
CA ILE A 184 9.88 27.69 3.08
C ILE A 184 10.77 28.30 4.18
N PRO A 185 10.25 28.77 5.33
CA PRO A 185 11.09 29.25 6.42
C PRO A 185 12.08 28.21 6.97
N ILE A 186 11.67 26.94 7.10
CA ILE A 186 12.56 25.85 7.56
C ILE A 186 13.66 25.60 6.52
N ILE A 187 13.32 25.57 5.24
CA ILE A 187 14.30 25.41 4.15
C ILE A 187 15.30 26.57 4.18
N GLN A 188 14.82 27.81 4.25
CA GLN A 188 15.66 29.00 4.26
C GLN A 188 16.61 29.02 5.45
N ASP A 189 16.14 28.67 6.63
CA ASP A 189 16.93 28.64 7.85
C ASP A 189 18.01 27.53 7.84
N ILE A 190 17.68 26.33 7.34
CA ILE A 190 18.68 25.25 7.18
C ILE A 190 19.74 25.63 6.15
N VAL A 191 19.32 26.16 5.00
CA VAL A 191 20.25 26.58 3.93
C VAL A 191 21.12 27.75 4.40
N ALA A 192 20.55 28.71 5.13
CA ALA A 192 21.28 29.82 5.74
C ALA A 192 22.40 29.33 6.65
N ARG A 193 22.08 28.40 7.57
CA ARG A 193 23.08 27.82 8.48
C ARG A 193 24.16 27.01 7.77
N TYR A 194 23.81 26.25 6.74
CA TYR A 194 24.78 25.41 6.02
C TYR A 194 25.83 26.24 5.27
N TYR A 195 25.41 27.36 4.68
CA TYR A 195 26.28 28.25 3.91
C TYR A 195 26.83 29.43 4.72
N ASP A 196 26.59 29.46 6.03
CA ASP A 196 27.00 30.54 6.95
C ASP A 196 26.54 31.95 6.47
N VAL A 197 25.28 32.03 6.02
CA VAL A 197 24.62 33.28 5.62
C VAL A 197 23.38 33.51 6.47
N THR A 198 22.84 34.72 6.46
CA THR A 198 21.57 35.00 7.15
C THR A 198 20.36 34.72 6.25
N VAL A 199 19.22 34.38 6.83
CA VAL A 199 17.94 34.31 6.08
C VAL A 199 17.62 35.65 5.41
N SER A 200 18.02 36.77 6.02
CA SER A 200 17.88 38.11 5.43
C SER A 200 18.73 38.28 4.17
N ASP A 201 19.92 37.67 4.11
CA ASP A 201 20.77 37.69 2.92
C ASP A 201 20.15 36.88 1.78
N ILE A 202 19.57 35.71 2.10
CA ILE A 202 18.82 34.87 1.15
C ILE A 202 17.62 35.66 0.58
N ASN A 203 16.87 36.39 1.40
CA ASN A 203 15.73 37.20 0.96
C ASN A 203 16.12 38.57 0.37
N GLY A 204 17.37 39.00 0.55
CA GLY A 204 17.86 40.31 0.15
C GLY A 204 18.19 40.43 -1.34
N LYS A 205 18.57 41.64 -1.77
CA LYS A 205 18.92 41.94 -3.17
C LYS A 205 20.40 41.74 -3.52
N LYS A 206 21.23 41.35 -2.55
CA LYS A 206 22.68 41.14 -2.76
C LYS A 206 22.92 40.03 -3.80
N ARG A 207 23.90 40.27 -4.70
CA ARG A 207 24.21 39.42 -5.86
C ARG A 207 25.64 38.83 -5.83
N ASN A 208 26.34 38.94 -4.70
CA ASN A 208 27.60 38.21 -4.52
C ASN A 208 27.34 36.70 -4.58
N LYS A 209 28.30 35.97 -5.15
CA LYS A 209 28.19 34.53 -5.41
C LYS A 209 27.87 33.72 -4.14
N GLU A 210 28.44 34.14 -3.02
CA GLU A 210 28.24 33.57 -1.68
C GLU A 210 26.79 33.62 -1.19
N ILE A 211 25.96 34.55 -1.69
CA ILE A 211 24.53 34.67 -1.34
C ILE A 211 23.64 34.10 -2.44
N VAL A 212 24.03 34.24 -3.71
CA VAL A 212 23.24 33.76 -4.85
C VAL A 212 23.11 32.23 -4.86
N VAL A 213 24.20 31.52 -4.56
CA VAL A 213 24.20 30.04 -4.54
C VAL A 213 23.26 29.49 -3.45
N PRO A 214 23.36 29.91 -2.16
CA PRO A 214 22.40 29.50 -1.14
C PRO A 214 20.95 29.85 -1.51
N ARG A 215 20.70 31.03 -2.08
CA ARG A 215 19.35 31.44 -2.52
C ARG A 215 18.78 30.51 -3.58
N GLN A 216 19.57 30.12 -4.58
CA GLN A 216 19.12 29.20 -5.62
C GLN A 216 18.84 27.80 -5.06
N VAL A 217 19.67 27.31 -4.14
CA VAL A 217 19.44 26.03 -3.45
C VAL A 217 18.15 26.07 -2.62
N ALA A 218 17.92 27.15 -1.85
CA ALA A 218 16.68 27.31 -1.10
C ALA A 218 15.44 27.36 -2.00
N MET A 219 15.53 28.04 -3.15
CA MET A 219 14.43 28.10 -4.13
C MET A 219 14.18 26.76 -4.82
N TYR A 220 15.23 26.00 -5.10
CA TYR A 220 15.13 24.66 -5.67
C TYR A 220 14.44 23.70 -4.68
N LEU A 221 14.93 23.64 -3.44
CA LEU A 221 14.38 22.80 -2.38
C LEU A 221 12.95 23.20 -1.98
N ALA A 222 12.57 24.46 -2.15
CA ALA A 222 11.21 24.92 -1.91
C ALA A 222 10.25 24.60 -3.06
N ARG A 223 10.77 24.22 -4.23
CA ARG A 223 10.01 23.89 -5.43
C ARG A 223 9.77 22.38 -5.58
N GLU A 224 10.72 21.55 -5.14
CA GLU A 224 10.54 20.09 -5.02
C GLU A 224 9.71 19.71 -3.80
#